data_AF-A0A8G2HZL8-F1
#
_entry.id   AF-A0A8G2HZL8-F1
#
_cell.length_a   1.000
_cell.length_b   1.000
_cell.length_c   1.000
_cell.angle_alpha   90.00
_cell.angle_beta   90.00
_cell.angle_gamma   90.00
#
_symmetry.space_group_name_H-M   'P 1'
#
loop_
_entity.id
_entity.type
_entity.pdbx_description
1 polymer ?
#
loop_
_entity_poly.entity_id
_entity_poly.type
_entity_poly.pdbx_seq_one_letter_code
_entity_poly.pdbx_strand_id
1 'polypeptide(L)'
;MLTKSRVVEYIYQNLSFQFNKDVACVNFKDKQAVVTFLLEQFEKQVALNRKNMQSAYYYNIFVQKVFLKAIDSCWLEQVDYLQQLKASVNQRQNGQRNAIFEYHRVALDSFEVMTRNIKKRMVKNICQSMITFDKEGMPVIHFP
;
A
#
# COMPACT_ATOMS: atom_id res chain seq x y z
N MET A 1 -9.90 -15.49 12.11
CA MET A 1 -9.69 -16.59 11.14
C MET A 1 -9.70 -16.03 9.72
N LEU A 2 -8.96 -16.63 8.80
CA LEU A 2 -8.98 -16.26 7.38
C LEU A 2 -10.28 -16.81 6.76
N THR A 3 -11.11 -15.96 6.16
CA THR A 3 -12.39 -16.36 5.56
C THR A 3 -12.42 -16.01 4.08
N LYS A 4 -13.21 -16.76 3.30
CA LYS A 4 -13.41 -16.51 1.86
C LYS A 4 -13.80 -15.04 1.61
N SER A 5 -14.80 -14.54 2.34
CA SER A 5 -15.28 -13.16 2.22
C SER A 5 -14.17 -12.13 2.46
N ARG A 6 -13.33 -12.32 3.48
CA ARG A 6 -12.24 -11.39 3.80
C ARG A 6 -11.12 -11.38 2.74
N VAL A 7 -10.85 -12.52 2.10
CA VAL A 7 -9.89 -12.59 0.99
C VAL A 7 -10.45 -11.91 -0.26
N VAL A 8 -11.73 -12.13 -0.56
CA VAL A 8 -12.41 -11.47 -1.68
C VAL A 8 -12.44 -9.96 -1.48
N GLU A 9 -12.82 -9.49 -0.29
CA GLU A 9 -12.78 -8.08 0.07
C GLU A 9 -11.37 -7.49 -0.09
N TYR A 10 -10.35 -8.21 0.38
CA TYR A 10 -8.96 -7.78 0.21
C TYR A 10 -8.58 -7.60 -1.27
N ILE A 11 -9.00 -8.52 -2.14
CA ILE A 11 -8.78 -8.43 -3.59
C ILE A 11 -9.46 -7.19 -4.16
N TYR A 12 -10.73 -6.96 -3.84
CA TYR A 12 -11.45 -5.77 -4.32
C TYR A 12 -10.84 -4.45 -3.84
N GLN A 13 -10.34 -4.42 -2.60
CA GLN A 13 -9.78 -3.21 -2.00
C GLN A 13 -8.33 -2.93 -2.41
N ASN A 14 -7.58 -3.92 -2.88
CA ASN A 14 -6.13 -3.77 -3.07
C ASN A 14 -5.61 -4.24 -4.43
N LEU A 15 -6.29 -5.17 -5.10
CA LEU A 15 -5.74 -5.85 -6.28
C LEU A 15 -6.55 -5.62 -7.56
N SER A 16 -7.88 -5.64 -7.51
CA SER A 16 -8.68 -5.43 -8.73
C SER A 16 -10.15 -5.10 -8.44
N PHE A 17 -10.66 -4.03 -9.06
CA PHE A 17 -12.08 -3.68 -8.99
C PHE A 17 -12.99 -4.63 -9.78
N GLN A 18 -12.44 -5.33 -10.77
CA GLN A 18 -13.20 -6.18 -11.70
C GLN A 18 -13.03 -7.67 -11.38
N PHE A 19 -12.66 -8.01 -10.15
CA PHE A 19 -12.53 -9.41 -9.76
C PHE A 19 -13.87 -10.14 -9.95
N ASN A 20 -13.90 -11.11 -10.86
CA ASN A 20 -15.10 -11.86 -11.25
C ASN A 20 -14.91 -13.38 -11.19
N LYS A 21 -13.82 -13.85 -10.59
CA LYS A 21 -13.50 -15.28 -10.55
C LYS A 21 -14.17 -15.96 -9.37
N ASP A 22 -14.60 -17.20 -9.60
CA ASP A 22 -14.94 -18.08 -8.49
C ASP A 22 -13.68 -18.44 -7.70
N VAL A 23 -13.81 -18.31 -6.39
CA VAL A 23 -12.80 -18.55 -5.36
C VAL A 23 -13.01 -19.91 -4.69
N ALA A 24 -14.01 -20.69 -5.13
CA ALA A 24 -14.34 -21.99 -4.56
C ALA A 24 -13.19 -23.01 -4.62
N CYS A 25 -12.28 -22.90 -5.59
CA CYS A 25 -11.12 -23.79 -5.72
C CYS A 25 -9.96 -23.47 -4.75
N VAL A 26 -10.00 -22.36 -4.02
CA VAL A 26 -8.92 -21.95 -3.12
C VAL A 26 -9.14 -22.54 -1.74
N ASN A 27 -8.15 -23.27 -1.22
CA ASN A 27 -8.17 -23.74 0.16
C ASN A 27 -7.84 -22.60 1.13
N PHE A 28 -8.86 -21.94 1.67
CA PHE A 28 -8.69 -20.82 2.62
C PHE A 28 -8.12 -21.19 3.99
N LYS A 29 -8.04 -22.48 4.32
CA LYS A 29 -7.38 -22.96 5.55
C LYS A 29 -5.86 -23.03 5.37
N ASP A 30 -5.40 -23.16 4.13
CA ASP A 30 -3.99 -23.14 3.80
C ASP A 30 -3.53 -21.71 3.45
N LYS A 31 -2.70 -21.16 4.34
CA LYS A 31 -2.14 -19.82 4.15
C LYS A 31 -1.29 -19.73 2.88
N GLN A 32 -0.55 -20.79 2.53
CA GLN A 32 0.31 -20.77 1.35
C GLN A 32 -0.53 -20.77 0.07
N ALA A 33 -1.58 -21.60 0.02
CA ALA A 33 -2.53 -21.59 -1.10
C ALA A 33 -3.16 -20.20 -1.33
N VAL A 34 -3.54 -19.50 -0.26
CA VAL A 34 -4.08 -18.14 -0.37
C VAL A 34 -3.03 -17.14 -0.84
N VAL A 35 -1.80 -17.22 -0.33
CA VAL A 35 -0.70 -16.33 -0.78
C VAL A 35 -0.43 -16.54 -2.27
N THR A 36 -0.32 -17.79 -2.73
CA THR A 36 -0.15 -18.10 -4.15
C THR A 36 -1.29 -17.52 -4.99
N PHE A 37 -2.53 -17.72 -4.55
CA PHE A 37 -3.69 -17.18 -5.27
C PHE A 37 -3.69 -15.64 -5.36
N LEU A 38 -3.33 -14.94 -4.27
CA LEU A 38 -3.24 -13.48 -4.25
C LEU A 38 -2.11 -12.96 -5.13
N LEU A 39 -0.96 -13.64 -5.15
CA LEU A 39 0.15 -13.32 -6.05
C LEU A 39 -0.26 -13.47 -7.51
N GLU A 40 -0.98 -14.53 -7.86
CA GLU A 40 -1.51 -14.67 -9.22
C GLU A 40 -2.48 -13.54 -9.61
N GLN A 41 -3.32 -13.06 -8.69
CA GLN A 41 -4.20 -11.93 -9.00
C GLN A 41 -3.40 -10.63 -9.18
N PHE A 42 -2.39 -10.42 -8.34
CA PHE A 42 -1.46 -9.30 -8.46
C PHE A 42 -0.75 -9.31 -9.81
N GLU A 43 -0.14 -10.44 -10.19
CA GLU A 43 0.57 -10.58 -11.47
C GLU A 43 -0.34 -10.34 -12.67
N LYS A 44 -1.58 -10.85 -12.63
CA LYS A 44 -2.58 -10.59 -13.67
C LYS A 44 -2.88 -9.10 -13.80
N GLN A 45 -3.09 -8.39 -12.70
CA GLN A 45 -3.36 -6.95 -12.73
C GLN A 45 -2.15 -6.16 -13.23
N VAL A 46 -0.94 -6.50 -12.78
CA VAL A 46 0.30 -5.85 -13.23
C VAL A 46 0.52 -6.07 -14.73
N ALA A 47 0.29 -7.29 -15.23
CA ALA A 47 0.39 -7.61 -16.65
C ALA A 47 -0.66 -6.83 -17.48
N LEU A 48 -1.89 -6.69 -16.97
CA LEU A 48 -2.92 -5.87 -17.60
C LEU A 48 -2.50 -4.39 -17.68
N ASN A 49 -1.99 -3.83 -16.58
CA ASN A 49 -1.52 -2.44 -16.55
C ASN A 49 -0.36 -2.22 -17.51
N ARG A 50 0.55 -3.19 -17.64
CA ARG A 50 1.63 -3.16 -18.63
C ARG A 50 1.12 -3.21 -20.07
N LYS A 51 0.13 -4.07 -20.35
CA LYS A 51 -0.49 -4.21 -21.68
C LYS A 51 -1.25 -2.95 -22.11
N ASN A 52 -1.89 -2.27 -21.15
CA ASN A 52 -2.63 -1.04 -21.42
C ASN A 52 -1.73 0.19 -21.63
N MET A 53 -0.43 0.05 -21.39
CA MET A 53 0.54 1.13 -21.57
C MET A 53 1.08 1.18 -22.99
N GLN A 54 1.19 2.38 -23.54
CA GLN A 54 1.65 2.59 -24.93
C GLN A 54 3.11 2.17 -25.15
N SER A 55 3.95 2.19 -24.11
CA SER A 55 5.34 1.81 -24.19
C SER A 55 5.91 1.35 -22.84
N ALA A 56 7.02 0.61 -22.89
CA ALA A 56 7.79 0.25 -21.71
C ALA A 56 8.32 1.48 -20.95
N TYR A 57 8.64 2.56 -21.66
CA TYR A 57 9.08 3.82 -21.07
C TYR A 57 8.01 4.42 -20.15
N TYR A 58 6.78 4.56 -20.64
CA TYR A 58 5.68 5.09 -19.83
C TYR A 58 5.32 4.17 -18.67
N TYR A 59 5.41 2.85 -18.86
CA TYR A 59 5.20 1.89 -17.76
C TYR A 59 6.23 2.07 -16.63
N ASN A 60 7.50 2.29 -16.96
CA ASN A 60 8.53 2.55 -15.96
C ASN A 60 8.27 3.85 -15.18
N ILE A 61 7.86 4.92 -15.88
CA ILE A 61 7.44 6.18 -15.23
C ILE A 61 6.26 5.95 -14.30
N PHE A 62 5.28 5.16 -14.72
CA PHE A 62 4.14 4.80 -13.88
C PHE A 62 4.56 4.10 -12.59
N VAL A 63 5.41 3.08 -12.68
CA VAL A 63 5.91 2.35 -11.50
C VAL A 63 6.70 3.28 -10.57
N GLN A 64 7.56 4.15 -11.12
CA GLN A 64 8.29 5.14 -10.32
C GLN A 64 7.35 6.08 -9.57
N LYS A 65 6.35 6.64 -10.26
CA LYS A 65 5.35 7.53 -9.66
C LYS A 65 4.53 6.83 -8.58
N VAL A 66 4.15 5.57 -8.79
CA VAL A 66 3.46 4.74 -7.78
C VAL A 66 4.28 4.61 -6.50
N PHE A 67 5.58 4.34 -6.64
CA PHE A 67 6.48 4.11 -5.52
C PHE A 67 6.72 5.41 -4.74
N LEU A 68 7.03 6.49 -5.46
CA LEU A 68 7.19 7.83 -4.86
C LEU A 68 5.92 8.25 -4.12
N LYS A 69 4.74 8.13 -4.74
CA LYS A 69 3.47 8.50 -4.11
C LYS A 69 3.22 7.73 -2.81
N ALA A 70 3.54 6.44 -2.78
CA ALA A 70 3.39 5.61 -1.60
C ALA A 70 4.33 6.03 -0.46
N ILE A 71 5.59 6.32 -0.79
CA ILE A 71 6.60 6.80 0.18
C ILE A 71 6.19 8.16 0.72
N ASP A 72 5.89 9.12 -0.16
CA ASP A 72 5.58 10.50 0.22
C ASP A 72 4.36 10.58 1.13
N SER A 73 3.31 9.83 0.80
CA SER A 73 2.08 9.83 1.60
C SER A 73 2.30 9.23 2.99
N CYS A 74 3.02 8.10 3.08
CA CYS A 74 3.33 7.49 4.37
C CYS A 74 4.32 8.31 5.20
N TRP A 75 5.29 8.96 4.56
CA TRP A 75 6.22 9.85 5.25
C TRP A 75 5.51 11.07 5.83
N LEU A 76 4.60 11.69 5.08
CA LEU A 76 3.78 12.79 5.58
C LEU A 76 2.98 12.37 6.82
N GLU A 77 2.25 11.24 6.74
CA GLU A 77 1.51 10.67 7.88
C GLU A 77 2.43 10.42 9.10
N GLN A 78 3.66 9.94 8.87
CA GLN A 78 4.64 9.69 9.92
C GLN A 78 5.16 10.98 10.55
N VAL A 79 5.44 12.01 9.76
CA VAL A 79 5.89 13.31 10.27
C VAL A 79 4.82 13.91 11.17
N ASP A 80 3.56 13.90 10.74
CA ASP A 80 2.43 14.38 11.54
C ASP A 80 2.30 13.59 12.85
N TYR A 81 2.43 12.27 12.78
CA TYR A 81 2.41 11.40 13.96
C TYR A 81 3.54 11.74 14.94
N LEU A 82 4.77 11.92 14.46
CA LEU A 82 5.93 12.25 15.30
C LEU A 82 5.78 13.62 15.96
N GLN A 83 5.18 14.60 15.28
CA GLN A 83 4.88 15.91 15.85
C GLN A 83 3.89 15.79 17.02
N GLN A 84 2.81 15.02 16.84
CA GLN A 84 1.82 14.76 17.89
C GLN A 84 2.42 13.98 19.07
N LEU A 85 3.23 12.96 18.78
CA LEU A 85 3.93 12.16 19.79
C LEU A 85 4.84 13.04 20.65
N LYS A 86 5.63 13.92 20.01
CA LYS A 86 6.52 14.85 20.71
C LYS A 86 5.74 15.77 21.66
N ALA A 87 4.63 16.33 21.20
CA ALA A 87 3.77 17.17 22.03
C ALA A 87 3.20 16.41 23.24
N SER A 88 2.71 15.17 23.03
CA SER A 88 2.14 14.34 24.09
C SER A 88 3.16 13.92 25.15
N VAL A 89 4.37 13.53 24.71
CA VAL A 89 5.45 13.11 25.60
C VAL A 89 5.93 14.27 26.49
N ASN A 90 6.02 15.49 25.95
CA ASN A 90 6.37 16.68 26.73
C ASN A 90 5.35 17.00 27.83
N GLN A 91 4.05 16.77 27.59
CA GLN A 91 3.01 16.97 28.60
C GLN A 91 3.12 15.98 29.78
N ARG A 92 3.72 14.80 29.57
CA ARG A 92 3.86 13.74 30.59
C ARG A 92 5.16 13.79 31.38
N GLN A 93 6.08 14.71 31.04
CA GLN A 93 7.40 14.83 31.69
C GLN A 93 7.34 15.19 33.18
N ASN A 94 6.21 15.70 33.69
CA ASN A 94 6.05 16.09 35.10
C ASN A 94 6.15 14.91 36.11
N GLY A 95 6.33 13.66 35.67
CA GLY A 95 6.18 12.45 36.49
C GLY A 95 7.37 11.47 36.54
N GLN A 96 8.62 11.90 36.39
CA GLN A 96 9.85 11.06 36.58
C GLN A 96 10.14 9.97 35.52
N ARG A 97 9.43 9.90 34.38
CA ARG A 97 9.79 9.02 33.24
C ARG A 97 10.73 9.73 32.25
N ASN A 98 11.71 8.99 31.71
CA ASN A 98 12.60 9.50 30.66
C ASN A 98 11.83 9.63 29.33
N ALA A 99 11.20 10.79 29.15
CA ALA A 99 10.42 11.16 27.98
C ALA A 99 11.18 11.05 26.65
N ILE A 100 12.48 11.36 26.64
CA ILE A 100 13.31 11.22 25.45
C ILE A 100 13.39 9.76 25.02
N PHE A 101 13.64 8.86 25.98
CA PHE A 101 13.66 7.42 25.72
C PHE A 101 12.31 6.90 25.21
N GLU A 102 11.20 7.32 25.83
CA GLU A 102 9.84 6.92 25.41
C GLU A 102 9.53 7.40 23.98
N TYR A 103 9.87 8.65 23.66
CA TYR A 103 9.71 9.20 22.30
C TYR A 103 10.48 8.36 21.28
N HIS A 104 11.76 8.08 21.51
CA HIS A 104 12.58 7.32 20.55
C HIS A 104 12.08 5.90 20.36
N ARG A 105 11.66 5.22 21.45
CA ARG A 105 11.10 3.86 21.36
C ARG A 105 9.85 3.85 20.47
N VAL A 106 8.89 4.73 20.76
CA VAL A 106 7.62 4.77 20.03
C VAL A 106 7.82 5.24 18.58
N ALA A 107 8.75 6.17 18.34
CA ALA A 107 9.11 6.62 17.00
C ALA A 107 9.72 5.50 16.14
N LEU A 108 10.53 4.62 16.74
CA LEU A 108 11.08 3.46 16.04
C LEU A 108 9.98 2.46 15.67
N ASP A 109 9.10 2.14 16.62
CA ASP A 109 7.97 1.24 16.37
C ASP A 109 7.07 1.77 15.24
N SER A 110 6.78 3.08 15.24
CA SER A 110 5.97 3.71 14.20
C SER A 110 6.67 3.76 12.84
N PHE A 111 7.99 3.93 12.81
CA PHE A 111 8.78 3.83 11.57
C PHE A 111 8.68 2.45 10.92
N GLU A 112 8.69 1.37 11.71
CA GLU A 112 8.48 0.03 11.17
C GLU A 112 7.05 -0.15 10.62
N VAL A 113 6.05 0.42 11.29
CA VAL A 113 4.66 0.43 10.80
C VAL A 113 4.59 1.18 9.47
N MET A 114 5.19 2.37 9.38
CA MET A 114 5.27 3.17 8.15
C MET A 114 5.89 2.35 7.02
N THR A 115 7.02 1.68 7.26
CA THR A 115 7.70 0.85 6.25
C THR A 115 6.78 -0.28 5.73
N ARG A 116 5.99 -0.92 6.60
CA ARG A 116 5.00 -1.92 6.18
C ARG A 116 3.86 -1.30 5.38
N ASN A 117 3.41 -0.10 5.76
CA ASN A 117 2.36 0.62 5.06
C ASN A 117 2.78 1.08 3.68
N ILE A 118 4.03 1.54 3.51
CA ILE A 118 4.60 1.87 2.18
C ILE A 118 4.44 0.68 1.22
N LYS A 119 4.85 -0.52 1.64
CA LYS A 119 4.74 -1.73 0.80
C LYS A 119 3.29 -2.06 0.43
N LYS A 120 2.36 -1.95 1.38
CA LYS A 120 0.93 -2.16 1.12
C LYS A 120 0.37 -1.12 0.14
N ARG A 121 0.73 0.15 0.33
CA ARG A 121 0.28 1.27 -0.50
C ARG A 121 0.88 1.18 -1.91
N MET A 122 2.12 0.71 -2.07
CA MET A 122 2.71 0.39 -3.38
C MET A 122 1.90 -0.67 -4.12
N VAL A 123 1.53 -1.78 -3.46
CA VAL A 123 0.70 -2.84 -4.07
C VAL A 123 -0.68 -2.32 -4.44
N LYS A 124 -1.35 -1.57 -3.55
CA LYS A 124 -2.66 -0.97 -3.86
C LYS A 124 -2.55 -0.01 -5.04
N ASN A 125 -1.61 0.92 -4.99
CA ASN A 125 -1.44 1.93 -6.03
C ASN A 125 -1.10 1.30 -7.38
N ILE A 126 -0.17 0.33 -7.45
CA ILE A 126 0.17 -0.29 -8.73
C ILE A 126 -1.02 -1.03 -9.34
N CYS A 127 -1.87 -1.64 -8.51
CA CYS A 127 -3.01 -2.41 -8.96
C CYS A 127 -4.24 -1.55 -9.31
N GLN A 128 -4.52 -0.52 -8.52
CA GLN A 128 -5.78 0.23 -8.55
C GLN A 128 -5.68 1.63 -9.13
N SER A 129 -4.49 2.11 -9.49
CA SER A 129 -4.39 3.41 -10.16
C SER A 129 -5.02 3.35 -11.55
N MET A 130 -5.77 4.39 -11.89
CA MET A 130 -6.30 4.55 -13.24
C MET A 130 -5.30 5.36 -14.07
N ILE A 131 -5.01 4.88 -15.28
CA ILE A 131 -4.09 5.55 -16.21
C ILE A 131 -4.92 6.10 -17.35
N THR A 132 -4.88 7.43 -17.51
CA THR A 132 -5.48 8.15 -18.63
C THR A 132 -4.38 8.84 -19.43
N PHE A 133 -4.68 9.31 -20.63
CA PHE A 133 -3.75 10.08 -21.45
C PHE A 133 -4.31 11.48 -21.69
N ASP A 134 -3.46 12.49 -21.58
CA ASP A 134 -3.84 13.86 -21.93
C ASP A 134 -3.83 14.09 -23.44
N LYS A 135 -4.06 15.34 -23.86
CA LYS A 135 -4.12 15.74 -25.28
C LYS A 135 -2.78 15.55 -26.01
N GLU A 136 -1.68 15.49 -25.28
CA GLU A 136 -0.32 15.32 -25.80
C GLU A 136 0.11 13.83 -25.76
N GLY A 137 -0.78 12.94 -25.31
CA GLY A 137 -0.51 11.51 -25.19
C GLY A 137 0.31 11.14 -23.95
N MET A 138 0.47 12.04 -22.98
CA MET A 138 1.24 11.79 -21.77
C MET A 138 0.39 11.08 -20.71
N PRO A 139 0.94 10.08 -19.98
CA PRO A 139 0.19 9.33 -18.98
C PRO A 139 -0.07 10.17 -17.73
N VAL A 140 -1.36 10.34 -17.44
CA VAL A 140 -1.89 10.93 -16.20
C VAL A 140 -2.37 9.79 -15.30
N ILE A 141 -1.87 9.75 -14.07
CA ILE A 141 -2.13 8.67 -13.10
C ILE A 141 -3.05 9.20 -12.01
N HIS A 142 -4.18 8.54 -11.83
CA HIS A 142 -5.12 8.79 -10.75
C HIS A 142 -4.94 7.71 -9.68
N PHE A 143 -4.43 8.11 -8.52
CA PHE A 143 -4.21 7.21 -7.39
C PHE A 143 -5.50 6.98 -6.58
N PRO A 144 -5.69 5.76 -6.03
CA PRO A 144 -6.86 5.39 -5.21
C PRO A 144 -6.76 5.85 -3.74
#